data_AF-A0A7S1TMR0-F1
#
_entry.id   AF-A0A7S1TMR0-F1
#
_cell.length_a   1.000
_cell.length_b   1.000
_cell.length_c   1.000
_cell.angle_alpha   90.00
_cell.angle_beta   90.00
_cell.angle_gamma   90.00
#
_symmetry.space_group_name_H-M   'P 1'
#
loop_
_entity.id
_entity.type
_entity.pdbx_description
1 polymer ?
#
loop_
_entity_poly.entity_id
_entity_poly.type
_entity_poly.pdbx_seq_one_letter_code
_entity_poly.pdbx_strand_id
1 'polypeptide(L)'
;MVLVVRRKLRLGGRGWARRLCSRVDGVPAFAVDIDGVLKRGGVPLDAGLKAMRRLHAADGRPRFPLVFLTNGGGHTELERAVALEDMLGVKVDSRQIVLSHTPMQMLVEKYNAMQGRAVLCIGERGCARVA
;
A
#
# COMPACT_ATOMS: atom_id res chain seq x y z
N MET A 1 5.40 -5.69 -7.93
CA MET A 1 4.83 -7.02 -7.55
C MET A 1 3.35 -6.87 -7.15
N VAL A 2 2.46 -7.82 -7.48
CA VAL A 2 1.07 -7.86 -6.94
C VAL A 2 0.99 -9.03 -5.97
N LEU A 3 0.70 -8.73 -4.69
CA LEU A 3 0.53 -9.75 -3.66
C LEU A 3 -0.96 -9.99 -3.43
N VAL A 4 -1.42 -11.22 -3.62
CA VAL A 4 -2.76 -11.65 -3.22
C VAL A 4 -2.68 -12.22 -1.81
N VAL A 5 -3.21 -11.48 -0.84
CA VAL A 5 -3.21 -11.91 0.56
C VAL A 5 -4.45 -12.76 0.81
N ARG A 6 -4.25 -14.02 1.20
CA ARG A 6 -5.29 -14.88 1.78
C ARG A 6 -4.88 -15.16 3.22
N ARG A 7 -5.60 -14.59 4.19
CA ARG A 7 -5.22 -14.68 5.61
C ARG A 7 -5.21 -16.14 6.07
N LYS A 8 -4.12 -16.59 6.69
CA LYS A 8 -4.10 -17.75 7.59
C LYS A 8 -3.33 -17.36 8.85
N LEU A 9 -4.02 -16.86 9.87
CA LEU A 9 -3.44 -16.77 11.21
C LEU A 9 -3.57 -18.16 11.85
N ARG A 10 -2.47 -18.89 12.01
CA ARG A 10 -2.40 -19.99 12.98
C ARG A 10 -0.98 -20.12 13.50
N LEU A 11 -0.84 -19.88 14.80
CA LEU A 11 0.33 -20.13 15.63
C LEU A 11 0.75 -21.61 15.53
N GLY A 12 2.05 -21.85 15.42
CA GLY A 12 2.76 -23.08 15.82
C GLY A 12 2.42 -24.40 15.14
N GLY A 13 3.44 -25.08 14.59
CA GLY A 13 3.43 -26.55 14.44
C GLY A 13 3.83 -27.10 13.07
N ARG A 14 5.06 -27.62 13.02
CA ARG A 14 5.68 -28.59 12.08
C ARG A 14 4.77 -29.23 11.01
N GLY A 15 5.12 -29.06 9.72
CA GLY A 15 4.60 -29.88 8.62
C GLY A 15 4.71 -29.22 7.24
N TRP A 16 5.92 -29.08 6.72
CA TRP A 16 6.22 -28.42 5.45
C TRP A 16 6.04 -29.45 4.32
N ALA A 17 5.08 -29.23 3.41
CA ALA A 17 5.03 -29.75 2.01
C ALA A 17 3.70 -30.35 1.50
N ARG A 18 2.62 -30.53 2.28
CA ARG A 18 1.33 -31.00 1.71
C ARG A 18 0.13 -30.29 2.31
N ARG A 19 -0.27 -29.15 1.75
CA ARG A 19 -1.63 -28.53 1.74
C ARG A 19 -1.51 -27.06 1.31
N LEU A 20 -1.24 -26.81 0.04
CA LEU A 20 -1.21 -25.46 -0.53
C LEU A 20 -2.58 -24.92 -0.96
N CYS A 21 -3.66 -25.68 -0.74
CA CYS A 21 -5.03 -25.19 -0.89
C CYS A 21 -5.96 -25.87 0.11
N SER A 22 -5.85 -25.52 1.39
CA SER A 22 -7.01 -25.58 2.28
C SER A 22 -7.81 -24.30 2.04
N ARG A 23 -9.05 -24.41 1.53
CA ARG A 23 -9.97 -23.28 1.31
C ARG A 23 -9.95 -22.37 2.53
N VAL A 24 -9.57 -21.11 2.29
CA VAL A 24 -9.79 -20.02 3.23
C VAL A 24 -11.13 -19.42 2.80
N ASP A 25 -12.16 -19.50 3.64
CA ASP A 25 -13.51 -18.99 3.37
C ASP A 25 -13.59 -17.46 3.42
N GLY A 26 -12.61 -16.77 2.81
CA GLY A 26 -12.48 -15.32 2.83
C GLY A 26 -12.31 -14.73 1.43
N VAL A 27 -12.88 -13.55 1.24
CA VAL A 27 -12.69 -12.72 0.05
C VAL A 27 -11.20 -12.38 -0.10
N PRO A 28 -10.57 -12.59 -1.28
CA PRO A 28 -9.16 -12.30 -1.47
C PRO A 28 -8.88 -10.80 -1.34
N ALA A 29 -7.67 -10.43 -0.90
CA ALA A 29 -7.20 -9.05 -0.85
C ALA A 29 -6.00 -8.84 -1.77
N PHE A 30 -5.81 -7.61 -2.24
CA PHE A 30 -4.74 -7.22 -3.17
C PHE A 30 -3.87 -6.15 -2.55
N ALA A 31 -2.56 -6.35 -2.65
CA ALA A 31 -1.55 -5.36 -2.36
C ALA A 31 -0.77 -5.11 -3.65
N VAL A 32 -0.86 -3.89 -4.17
CA VAL A 32 -0.39 -3.54 -5.51
C VAL A 32 0.74 -2.54 -5.38
N ASP A 33 1.91 -2.95 -5.83
CA ASP A 33 3.04 -2.04 -6.03
C ASP A 33 2.69 -0.97 -7.08
N ILE A 34 3.28 0.23 -6.99
CA ILE A 34 2.95 1.34 -7.91
C ILE A 34 3.98 1.43 -9.05
N ASP A 35 5.23 1.66 -8.69
CA ASP A 35 6.31 1.97 -9.63
C ASP A 35 6.81 0.68 -10.29
N GLY A 36 6.64 0.57 -11.61
CA GLY A 36 6.94 -0.65 -12.38
C GLY A 36 5.78 -1.64 -12.49
N VAL A 37 4.64 -1.37 -11.83
CA VAL A 37 3.42 -2.22 -11.91
C VAL A 37 2.22 -1.46 -12.46
N LEU A 38 1.88 -0.32 -11.86
CA LEU A 38 0.77 0.53 -12.34
C LEU A 38 1.26 1.60 -13.30
N LYS A 39 2.51 2.05 -13.15
CA LYS A 39 3.10 3.09 -13.97
C LYS A 39 4.60 2.87 -14.17
N ARG A 40 5.17 3.54 -15.16
CA ARG A 40 6.63 3.66 -15.35
C ARG A 40 6.98 5.14 -15.45
N GLY A 41 7.70 5.66 -14.46
CA GLY A 41 7.89 7.10 -14.32
C GLY A 41 6.56 7.82 -14.07
N GLY A 42 6.23 8.79 -14.92
CA GLY A 42 4.94 9.50 -14.89
C GLY A 42 3.81 8.86 -15.69
N VAL A 43 4.09 7.80 -16.46
CA VAL A 43 3.16 7.25 -17.45
C VAL A 43 2.47 5.99 -16.91
N PRO A 44 1.13 5.93 -16.86
CA PRO A 44 0.41 4.72 -16.48
C PRO A 44 0.64 3.57 -17.48
N LEU A 45 0.64 2.35 -16.98
CA LEU A 45 0.70 1.14 -17.80
C LEU A 45 -0.71 0.67 -18.14
N ASP A 46 -0.98 0.36 -19.42
CA ASP A 46 -2.28 -0.13 -19.88
C ASP A 46 -2.77 -1.36 -19.10
N ALA A 47 -1.85 -2.25 -18.74
CA ALA A 47 -2.15 -3.42 -17.92
C ALA A 47 -2.62 -3.03 -16.51
N GLY A 48 -2.01 -2.01 -15.92
CA GLY A 48 -2.41 -1.44 -14.63
C GLY A 48 -3.82 -0.84 -14.69
N LEU A 49 -4.11 -0.03 -15.71
CA LEU A 49 -5.45 0.55 -15.92
C LEU A 49 -6.53 -0.54 -16.08
N LYS A 50 -6.25 -1.56 -16.90
CA LYS A 50 -7.17 -2.70 -17.08
C LYS A 50 -7.38 -3.48 -15.79
N ALA A 51 -6.32 -3.71 -15.01
CA ALA A 51 -6.42 -4.39 -13.71
C ALA A 51 -7.27 -3.58 -12.72
N MET A 52 -7.04 -2.26 -12.63
CA MET A 52 -7.79 -1.38 -11.73
C MET A 52 -9.28 -1.34 -12.08
N ARG A 53 -9.64 -1.25 -13.36
CA ARG A 53 -11.04 -1.33 -13.80
C ARG A 53 -11.72 -2.64 -13.43
N ARG A 54 -10.98 -3.76 -13.41
CA ARG A 54 -11.51 -5.07 -12.99
C ARG A 54 -11.64 -5.19 -11.47
N LEU A 55 -10.73 -4.57 -10.73
CA LEU A 55 -10.73 -4.57 -9.28
C LEU A 55 -11.71 -3.56 -8.66
N HIS A 56 -12.26 -2.62 -9.44
CA HIS A 56 -13.25 -1.65 -8.99
C HIS A 56 -14.65 -1.94 -9.56
N ALA A 57 -15.68 -1.59 -8.80
CA ALA A 57 -17.08 -1.62 -9.21
C ALA A 57 -17.43 -0.36 -10.02
N ALA A 58 -18.63 -0.34 -10.60
CA ALA A 58 -19.09 0.78 -11.43
C ALA A 58 -19.23 2.10 -10.65
N ASP A 59 -19.40 2.03 -9.32
CA ASP A 59 -19.44 3.19 -8.41
C ASP A 59 -18.04 3.69 -8.01
N GLY A 60 -16.98 3.07 -8.57
CA GLY A 60 -15.59 3.40 -8.32
C GLY A 60 -15.02 2.79 -7.04
N ARG A 61 -15.78 2.01 -6.26
CA ARG A 61 -15.27 1.36 -5.04
C ARG A 61 -14.54 0.06 -5.35
N PRO A 62 -13.51 -0.31 -4.58
CA PRO A 62 -12.81 -1.58 -4.79
C PRO A 62 -13.72 -2.77 -4.45
N ARG A 63 -13.76 -3.77 -5.34
CA ARG A 63 -14.52 -5.03 -5.20
C ARG A 63 -13.92 -5.97 -4.16
N PHE A 64 -12.65 -5.76 -3.84
CA PHE A 64 -11.84 -6.55 -2.92
C PHE A 64 -11.05 -5.59 -2.04
N PRO A 65 -10.68 -5.97 -0.79
CA PRO A 65 -9.72 -5.16 -0.03
C PRO A 65 -8.46 -4.93 -0.86
N LEU A 66 -8.12 -3.66 -1.08
CA LEU A 66 -7.07 -3.23 -1.99
C LEU A 66 -6.24 -2.15 -1.32
N VAL A 67 -4.92 -2.36 -1.27
CA VAL A 67 -3.94 -1.35 -0.88
C VAL A 67 -2.91 -1.16 -1.99
N PHE A 68 -2.43 0.07 -2.11
CA PHE A 68 -1.34 0.49 -2.97
C PHE A 68 -0.12 0.73 -2.11
N LEU A 69 1.01 0.09 -2.44
CA LEU A 69 2.26 0.30 -1.71
C LEU A 69 3.38 0.71 -2.65
N THR A 70 4.30 1.54 -2.17
CA THR A 70 5.55 1.85 -2.88
C THR A 70 6.64 2.17 -1.88
N ASN A 71 7.89 1.94 -2.28
CA ASN A 71 9.05 2.44 -1.57
C ASN A 71 9.29 3.94 -1.83
N GLY A 72 8.55 4.55 -2.77
CA GLY A 72 8.50 5.99 -2.94
C GLY A 72 7.88 6.72 -1.75
N GLY A 73 8.15 8.02 -1.66
CA GLY A 73 7.66 8.89 -0.59
C GLY A 73 7.78 10.36 -0.98
N GLY A 74 7.85 11.25 0.01
CA GLY A 74 7.99 12.70 -0.21
C GLY A 74 6.67 13.46 -0.32
N HIS A 75 5.55 12.75 -0.27
CA HIS A 75 4.19 13.29 -0.25
C HIS A 75 3.39 12.65 0.87
N THR A 76 2.27 13.25 1.23
CA THR A 76 1.27 12.63 2.10
C THR A 76 0.54 11.50 1.36
N GLU A 77 -0.03 10.57 2.11
CA GLU A 77 -0.88 9.50 1.56
C GLU A 77 -2.08 10.08 0.80
N LEU A 78 -2.60 11.24 1.23
CA LEU A 78 -3.70 11.93 0.55
C LEU A 78 -3.27 12.48 -0.82
N GLU A 79 -2.15 13.21 -0.87
CA GLU A 79 -1.61 13.73 -2.13
C GLU A 79 -1.33 12.59 -3.12
N ARG A 80 -0.81 11.45 -2.61
CA ARG A 80 -0.58 10.28 -3.45
C ARG A 80 -1.87 9.62 -3.92
N ALA A 81 -2.89 9.54 -3.06
CA ALA A 81 -4.18 8.97 -3.41
C ALA A 81 -4.85 9.75 -4.55
N VAL A 82 -4.89 11.08 -4.45
CA VAL A 82 -5.42 11.97 -5.49
C VAL A 82 -4.67 11.76 -6.81
N ALA A 83 -3.34 11.77 -6.78
CA ALA A 83 -2.54 11.57 -7.99
C ALA A 83 -2.75 10.20 -8.65
N LEU A 84 -2.99 9.14 -7.86
CA LEU A 84 -3.32 7.82 -8.38
C LEU A 84 -4.75 7.75 -8.92
N GLU A 85 -5.71 8.39 -8.25
CA GLU A 85 -7.10 8.48 -8.72
C GLU A 85 -7.17 9.14 -10.10
N ASP A 86 -6.51 10.29 -10.26
CA ASP A 86 -6.44 11.02 -11.54
C ASP A 86 -5.80 10.17 -12.64
N MET A 87 -4.73 9.43 -12.30
CA MET A 87 -3.99 8.60 -13.25
C MET A 87 -4.75 7.34 -13.67
N LEU A 88 -5.45 6.70 -12.73
CA LEU A 88 -6.07 5.38 -12.93
C LEU A 88 -7.55 5.47 -13.31
N GLY A 89 -8.20 6.60 -13.05
CA GLY A 89 -9.63 6.82 -13.26
C GLY A 89 -10.51 5.97 -12.34
N VAL A 90 -10.02 5.63 -11.15
CA VAL A 90 -10.74 4.87 -10.11
C VAL A 90 -10.55 5.57 -8.77
N LYS A 91 -11.53 5.47 -7.87
CA LYS A 91 -11.42 6.13 -6.56
C LYS A 91 -10.33 5.50 -5.72
N VAL A 92 -9.51 6.33 -5.08
CA VAL A 92 -8.45 5.87 -4.18
C VAL A 92 -8.53 6.65 -2.87
N ASP A 93 -8.79 5.95 -1.76
CA ASP A 93 -8.77 6.55 -0.42
C ASP A 93 -7.33 6.59 0.11
N SER A 94 -6.98 7.64 0.88
CA SER A 94 -5.65 7.76 1.48
C SER A 94 -5.29 6.59 2.39
N ARG A 95 -6.27 5.94 3.03
CA ARG A 95 -6.07 4.73 3.86
C ARG A 95 -5.66 3.51 3.05
N GLN A 96 -5.81 3.55 1.73
CA GLN A 96 -5.34 2.49 0.84
C GLN A 96 -3.87 2.70 0.44
N ILE A 97 -3.25 3.82 0.78
CA ILE A 97 -1.87 4.13 0.40
C ILE A 97 -0.91 3.76 1.52
N VAL A 98 0.17 3.06 1.16
CA VAL A 98 1.32 2.79 2.02
C VAL A 98 2.57 3.30 1.30
N LEU A 99 3.15 4.37 1.82
CA LEU A 99 4.41 4.95 1.37
C LEU A 99 5.57 4.41 2.22
N SER A 100 6.81 4.68 1.82
CA SER A 100 7.99 4.20 2.55
C SER A 100 8.09 4.70 3.99
N HIS A 101 7.54 5.88 4.25
CA HIS A 101 7.52 6.54 5.56
C HIS A 101 6.24 6.30 6.36
N THR A 102 5.14 5.81 5.77
CA THR A 102 3.89 5.52 6.49
C THR A 102 4.09 4.67 7.77
N PRO A 103 4.93 3.60 7.78
CA PRO A 103 5.17 2.82 8.99
C PRO A 103 5.88 3.60 10.11
N MET A 104 6.53 4.72 9.82
CA MET A 104 7.26 5.54 10.79
C MET A 104 6.32 6.24 11.78
N GLN A 105 5.03 6.38 11.45
CA GLN A 105 4.01 6.88 12.39
C GLN A 105 3.97 6.07 13.69
N MET A 106 4.23 4.76 13.62
CA MET A 106 4.29 3.89 14.81
C MET A 106 5.51 4.17 15.71
N LEU A 107 6.52 4.88 15.21
CA LEU A 107 7.72 5.22 15.95
C LEU A 107 7.55 6.49 16.80
N VAL A 108 6.51 7.28 16.55
CA VAL A 108 6.26 8.55 17.23
C VAL A 108 6.18 8.36 18.75
N GLU A 109 5.40 7.39 19.21
CA GLU A 109 5.27 7.08 20.65
C GLU A 109 6.63 6.73 21.28
N LYS A 110 7.41 5.89 20.58
CA LYS A 110 8.72 5.43 21.03
C LYS A 110 9.72 6.58 21.18
N TYR A 111 9.78 7.49 20.21
CA TYR A 111 10.75 8.59 20.23
C TYR A 111 10.30 9.77 21.10
N ASN A 112 8.98 10.01 21.23
CA ASN A 112 8.45 11.00 22.17
C ASN A 112 8.76 10.65 23.64
N ALA A 113 8.81 9.37 23.98
CA ALA A 113 9.18 8.92 25.32
C ALA A 113 10.68 9.16 25.66
N MET A 114 11.54 9.38 24.67
CA MET A 114 12.97 9.61 24.88
C MET A 114 13.25 11.12 25.06
N GLN A 115 13.37 11.57 26.30
CA GLN A 115 13.70 12.97 26.59
C GLN A 115 15.05 13.38 25.99
N GLY A 116 15.13 14.61 25.47
CA GLY A 116 16.37 15.21 24.98
C GLY A 116 16.90 14.64 23.66
N ARG A 117 16.09 13.89 22.89
CA ARG A 117 16.49 13.34 21.58
C ARG A 117 15.75 14.02 20.44
N ALA A 118 16.51 14.50 19.46
CA ALA A 118 15.97 14.94 18.18
C ALA A 118 15.98 13.79 17.16
N VAL A 119 14.99 13.75 16.28
CA VAL A 119 14.96 12.83 15.14
C VAL A 119 15.41 13.59 13.89
N LEU A 120 16.50 13.13 13.27
CA LEU A 120 16.95 13.67 12.00
C LEU A 120 16.11 13.05 10.87
N CYS A 121 15.28 13.87 10.22
CA CYS A 121 14.52 13.48 9.03
C CYS A 121 15.35 13.73 7.77
N ILE A 122 15.68 12.67 7.02
CA ILE A 122 16.48 12.75 5.79
C ILE A 122 15.58 12.52 4.58
N GLY A 123 15.63 13.42 3.61
CA GLY A 123 14.88 13.34 2.36
C GLY A 123 14.92 14.65 1.59
N GLU A 124 14.02 14.78 0.60
CA GLU A 124 13.85 16.02 -0.15
C GLU A 124 13.42 17.19 0.76
N ARG A 125 13.54 18.43 0.28
CA ARG A 125 13.08 19.63 0.98
C ARG A 125 11.64 19.47 1.45
N GLY A 126 11.43 19.61 2.74
CA GLY A 126 10.11 19.51 3.35
C GLY A 126 9.67 18.07 3.69
N CYS A 127 10.55 17.08 3.58
CA CYS A 127 10.28 15.69 4.00
C CYS A 127 9.80 15.58 5.45
N ALA A 128 10.25 16.46 6.35
CA ALA A 128 9.79 16.50 7.74
C ALA A 128 8.27 16.75 7.88
N ARG A 129 7.60 17.32 6.88
CA ARG A 129 6.13 17.51 6.90
C ARG A 129 5.35 16.22 6.65
N VAL A 130 6.02 15.22 6.08
CA VAL A 130 5.41 13.95 5.68
C VAL A 130 6.03 12.76 6.44
N ALA A 131 7.04 13.02 7.28
CA ALA A 131 7.75 12.04 8.09
C ALA A 131 7.00 11.72 9.39
#